data_AF-A0A7S3C150-F1
#
_entry.id   AF-A0A7S3C150-F1
#
_cell.length_a   1.000
_cell.length_b   1.000
_cell.length_c   1.000
_cell.angle_alpha   90.00
_cell.angle_beta   90.00
_cell.angle_gamma   90.00
#
_symmetry.space_group_name_H-M   'P 1'
#
loop_
_entity.id
_entity.type
_entity.pdbx_description
1 polymer ?
#
loop_
_entity_poly.entity_id
_entity_poly.type
_entity_poly.pdbx_seq_one_letter_code
_entity_poly.pdbx_strand_id
1 'polypeptide(L)'
;MLACMRCAARAQCAHMRLSPSRSRTRPMRCRPRGGGKPEEKKFVQNTNFGYSRKDVILICAALFALPFGMRAILEDGLGMPHLQAQTVSVAAFMVVVLLGYTSTYLFRVGRKEMTYITQLKEYEEAVMLKRLEEMPSAEVEKLMEEIGED
;
A
#
# COMPACT_ATOMS: atom_id res chain seq x y z
N MET A 1 -50.20 17.15 -16.89
CA MET A 1 -49.98 18.54 -16.41
C MET A 1 -49.09 18.45 -15.16
N LEU A 2 -47.75 18.39 -15.19
CA LEU A 2 -46.76 19.09 -16.03
C LEU A 2 -46.99 20.61 -16.02
N ALA A 3 -46.66 21.27 -14.91
CA ALA A 3 -46.20 22.67 -14.85
C ALA A 3 -46.00 23.14 -13.40
N CYS A 4 -44.93 22.70 -12.72
CA CYS A 4 -44.43 23.45 -11.56
C CYS A 4 -42.97 23.10 -11.24
N MET A 5 -42.05 23.22 -12.22
CA MET A 5 -40.60 23.14 -11.93
C MET A 5 -39.72 23.71 -13.06
N ARG A 6 -40.12 24.85 -13.64
CA ARG A 6 -39.28 25.60 -14.59
C ARG A 6 -39.39 27.10 -14.34
N CYS A 7 -38.96 27.55 -13.17
CA CYS A 7 -38.77 28.97 -12.89
C CYS A 7 -37.66 29.18 -11.86
N ALA A 8 -36.44 28.79 -12.22
CA ALA A 8 -35.20 29.20 -11.55
C ALA A 8 -34.07 29.16 -12.58
N ALA A 9 -34.30 29.80 -13.72
CA ALA A 9 -33.29 30.11 -14.70
C ALA A 9 -33.00 31.60 -14.60
N ARG A 10 -31.71 31.95 -14.54
CA ARG A 10 -31.11 33.30 -14.60
C ARG A 10 -30.82 33.95 -13.24
N ALA A 11 -29.68 33.59 -12.65
CA ALA A 11 -28.70 34.58 -12.23
C ALA A 11 -27.38 33.86 -11.96
N GLN A 12 -26.28 34.49 -12.37
CA GLN A 12 -24.89 34.14 -12.04
C GLN A 12 -24.26 33.04 -12.89
N CYS A 13 -23.56 33.46 -13.94
CA CYS A 13 -22.19 33.04 -14.27
C CYS A 13 -21.80 33.70 -15.60
N ALA A 14 -21.75 35.03 -15.58
CA ALA A 14 -20.94 35.77 -16.55
C ALA A 14 -19.59 36.03 -15.89
N HIS A 15 -18.52 35.78 -16.65
CA HIS A 15 -17.13 36.15 -16.38
C HIS A 15 -16.19 35.06 -15.85
N MET A 16 -15.97 34.02 -16.65
CA MET A 16 -14.63 33.46 -16.76
C MET A 16 -14.39 33.00 -18.21
N ARG A 17 -13.94 33.94 -19.06
CA ARG A 17 -13.41 33.62 -20.38
C ARG A 17 -12.07 32.92 -20.18
N LEU A 18 -12.05 31.60 -20.27
CA LEU A 18 -10.82 30.83 -20.38
C LEU A 18 -10.53 30.58 -21.87
N SER A 19 -9.44 31.21 -22.32
CA SER A 19 -8.80 31.03 -23.62
C SER A 19 -8.49 29.55 -23.88
N PRO A 20 -8.77 28.98 -25.07
CA PRO A 20 -8.25 27.67 -25.41
C PRO A 20 -6.78 27.83 -25.81
N SER A 21 -5.87 27.62 -24.86
CA SER A 21 -4.45 27.43 -25.17
C SER A 21 -4.30 26.12 -25.92
N ARG A 22 -4.28 26.22 -27.24
CA ARG A 22 -4.08 25.11 -28.18
C ARG A 22 -2.61 24.70 -28.13
N SER A 23 -2.23 23.88 -27.14
CA SER A 23 -0.92 23.24 -27.09
C SER A 23 -0.84 22.21 -28.22
N ARG A 24 -0.13 22.61 -29.28
CA ARG A 24 0.17 21.78 -30.45
C ARG A 24 1.20 20.72 -30.03
N THR A 25 0.77 19.61 -29.46
CA THR A 25 1.63 18.45 -29.25
C THR A 25 1.99 17.86 -30.62
N ARG A 26 3.25 18.05 -31.02
CA ARG A 26 3.82 17.36 -32.19
C ARG A 26 3.96 15.88 -31.82
N PRO A 27 3.47 14.93 -32.63
CA PRO A 27 3.74 13.52 -32.39
C PRO A 27 5.23 13.26 -32.61
N MET A 28 5.90 12.77 -31.58
CA MET A 28 7.28 12.29 -31.67
C MET A 28 7.29 11.01 -32.51
N ARG A 29 7.75 11.12 -33.76
CA ARG A 29 7.84 9.99 -34.69
C ARG A 29 9.06 9.15 -34.32
N CYS A 30 8.88 8.13 -33.49
CA CYS A 30 9.90 7.13 -33.25
C CYS A 30 10.15 6.34 -34.54
N ARG A 31 11.39 6.35 -35.03
CA ARG A 31 11.86 5.56 -36.17
C ARG A 31 12.23 4.16 -35.64
N PRO A 32 11.64 3.05 -36.14
CA PRO A 32 12.04 1.74 -35.70
C PRO A 32 13.42 1.44 -36.31
N ARG A 33 14.45 1.35 -35.45
CA ARG A 33 15.77 0.89 -35.86
C ARG A 33 15.80 -0.63 -35.74
N GLY A 34 15.82 -1.29 -36.89
CA GLY A 34 16.54 -2.53 -37.15
C GLY A 34 16.12 -3.77 -36.36
N GLY A 35 15.63 -4.78 -37.08
CA GLY A 35 15.28 -6.09 -36.54
C GLY A 35 16.42 -6.75 -35.78
N GLY A 36 16.14 -7.05 -34.53
CA GLY A 36 16.71 -8.15 -33.76
C GLY A 36 15.55 -9.03 -33.30
N LYS A 37 15.78 -10.35 -33.20
CA LYS A 37 14.79 -11.34 -32.72
C LYS A 37 14.12 -10.86 -31.42
N PRO A 38 12.86 -11.22 -31.15
CA PRO A 38 12.19 -10.83 -29.92
C PRO A 38 12.91 -11.49 -28.73
N GLU A 39 13.85 -10.76 -28.14
CA GLU A 39 14.36 -11.08 -26.83
C GLU A 39 13.19 -10.87 -25.87
N GLU A 40 12.72 -11.95 -25.25
CA GLU A 40 11.73 -11.91 -24.19
C GLU A 40 12.34 -11.12 -23.03
N LYS A 41 12.14 -9.81 -23.05
CA LYS A 41 12.51 -8.93 -21.94
C LYS A 41 11.64 -9.30 -20.76
N LYS A 42 12.11 -10.25 -19.96
CA LYS A 42 11.52 -10.59 -18.67
C LYS A 42 11.64 -9.33 -17.81
N PHE A 43 10.57 -8.57 -17.74
CA PHE A 43 10.49 -7.34 -16.97
C PHE A 43 10.78 -7.71 -15.50
N VAL A 44 12.00 -7.41 -15.05
CA VAL A 44 12.42 -7.57 -13.66
C VAL A 44 11.59 -6.59 -12.85
N GLN A 45 10.45 -7.07 -12.37
CA GLN A 45 9.64 -6.35 -11.39
C GLN A 45 10.48 -6.25 -10.14
N ASN A 46 10.79 -5.02 -9.74
CA ASN A 46 11.39 -4.74 -8.46
C ASN A 46 10.36 -5.13 -7.38
N THR A 47 10.53 -6.32 -6.78
CA THR A 47 9.66 -6.88 -5.73
C THR A 47 10.05 -6.37 -4.33
N ASN A 48 10.54 -5.13 -4.21
CA ASN A 48 10.83 -4.52 -2.90
C ASN A 48 9.59 -4.53 -1.97
N PHE A 49 8.39 -4.52 -2.55
CA PHE A 49 7.16 -4.90 -1.86
C PHE A 49 6.83 -6.33 -2.29
N GLY A 50 7.11 -7.32 -1.44
CA GLY A 50 7.10 -8.75 -1.76
C GLY A 50 5.74 -9.40 -2.12
N TYR A 51 4.78 -8.65 -2.66
CA TYR A 51 3.46 -9.16 -3.08
C TYR A 51 3.34 -9.21 -4.61
N SER A 52 3.04 -10.40 -5.14
CA SER A 52 2.78 -10.59 -6.57
C SER A 52 1.34 -10.20 -6.94
N ARG A 53 1.11 -9.74 -8.18
CA ARG A 53 -0.25 -9.42 -8.68
C ARG A 53 -1.24 -10.57 -8.51
N LYS A 54 -0.75 -11.81 -8.68
CA LYS A 54 -1.55 -13.02 -8.49
C LYS A 54 -1.93 -13.23 -7.01
N ASP A 55 -1.02 -12.89 -6.11
CA ASP A 55 -1.19 -13.05 -4.67
C ASP A 55 -2.28 -12.12 -4.12
N VAL A 56 -2.30 -10.85 -4.56
CA VAL A 56 -3.36 -9.90 -4.19
C VAL A 56 -4.75 -10.38 -4.63
N ILE A 57 -4.86 -10.91 -5.87
CA ILE A 57 -6.13 -11.43 -6.38
C ILE A 57 -6.58 -12.66 -5.58
N LEU A 58 -5.65 -13.54 -5.21
CA LEU A 58 -5.94 -14.72 -4.40
C LEU A 58 -6.40 -14.34 -2.99
N ILE A 59 -5.74 -13.36 -2.34
CA ILE A 59 -6.15 -12.86 -1.03
C ILE A 59 -7.58 -12.30 -1.08
N CYS A 60 -7.90 -11.50 -2.11
CA CYS A 60 -9.23 -10.92 -2.24
C CYS A 60 -10.30 -12.00 -2.44
N ALA A 61 -10.05 -12.96 -3.33
CA ALA A 61 -10.99 -14.05 -3.60
C ALA A 61 -11.21 -14.93 -2.36
N ALA A 62 -10.14 -15.28 -1.63
CA ALA A 62 -10.23 -16.06 -0.40
C ALA A 62 -11.02 -15.32 0.69
N LEU A 63 -10.77 -14.02 0.84
CA LEU A 63 -11.44 -13.20 1.84
C LEU A 63 -12.96 -13.06 1.60
N PHE A 64 -13.40 -13.01 0.34
CA PHE A 64 -14.82 -13.03 -0.01
C PHE A 64 -15.47 -14.42 0.12
N ALA A 65 -14.71 -15.49 -0.13
CA ALA A 65 -15.22 -16.86 0.00
C ALA A 65 -15.43 -17.27 1.47
N LEU A 66 -14.63 -16.72 2.40
CA LEU A 66 -14.70 -17.02 3.83
C LEU A 66 -16.10 -16.88 4.46
N PRO A 67 -16.80 -15.73 4.37
CA PRO A 67 -18.14 -15.59 4.94
C PRO A 67 -19.17 -16.52 4.28
N PHE A 68 -18.96 -16.85 2.99
CA PHE A 68 -19.85 -17.77 2.27
C PHE A 68 -19.67 -19.22 2.74
N GLY A 69 -18.43 -19.65 2.96
CA GLY A 69 -18.12 -20.95 3.54
C GLY A 69 -18.60 -21.06 4.99
N MET A 70 -18.43 -19.99 5.78
CA MET A 70 -18.94 -19.93 7.15
C MET A 70 -20.46 -20.05 7.21
N ARG A 71 -21.20 -19.43 6.28
CA ARG A 71 -22.65 -19.61 6.15
C ARG A 71 -23.01 -21.08 5.89
N ALA A 72 -22.34 -21.74 4.93
CA ALA A 72 -22.60 -23.14 4.61
C ALA A 72 -22.35 -24.06 5.83
N ILE A 73 -21.27 -23.83 6.58
CA ILE A 73 -20.97 -24.59 7.81
C ILE A 73 -22.07 -24.40 8.87
N LEU A 74 -22.62 -23.19 9.01
CA LEU A 74 -23.69 -22.92 9.97
C LEU A 74 -25.04 -23.54 9.56
N GLU A 75 -25.33 -23.58 8.26
CA GLU A 75 -26.55 -24.20 7.71
C GLU A 75 -26.49 -25.72 7.84
N ASP A 76 -25.41 -26.35 7.35
CA ASP A 76 -25.27 -27.81 7.32
C ASP A 76 -24.93 -28.41 8.69
N GLY A 77 -24.20 -27.67 9.54
CA GLY A 77 -23.73 -28.16 10.84
C GLY A 77 -24.70 -27.94 12.00
N LEU A 78 -25.38 -26.78 12.04
CA LEU A 78 -26.26 -26.39 13.15
C LEU A 78 -27.76 -26.36 12.78
N GLY A 79 -28.10 -26.60 11.51
CA GLY A 79 -29.49 -26.60 11.03
C GLY A 79 -30.18 -25.24 11.16
N MET A 80 -29.40 -24.15 11.20
CA MET A 80 -29.93 -22.79 11.38
C MET A 80 -30.70 -22.35 10.13
N PRO A 81 -31.83 -21.62 10.27
CA PRO A 81 -32.54 -21.08 9.11
C PRO A 81 -31.66 -20.08 8.35
N HIS A 82 -31.78 -20.08 7.01
CA HIS A 82 -30.89 -19.32 6.11
C HIS A 82 -30.77 -17.83 6.49
N LEU A 83 -31.86 -17.22 6.96
CA LEU A 83 -31.90 -15.81 7.36
C LEU A 83 -30.97 -15.53 8.54
N GLN A 84 -30.97 -16.41 9.54
CA GLN A 84 -30.14 -16.24 10.73
C GLN A 84 -28.68 -16.61 10.48
N ALA A 85 -28.43 -17.67 9.71
CA ALA A 85 -27.08 -18.09 9.35
C ALA A 85 -26.31 -16.97 8.63
N GLN A 86 -26.98 -16.23 7.74
CA GLN A 86 -26.36 -15.11 7.03
C GLN A 86 -26.06 -13.93 7.96
N THR A 87 -26.98 -13.55 8.85
CA THR A 87 -26.75 -12.46 9.80
C THR A 87 -25.56 -12.75 10.71
N VAL A 88 -25.49 -13.97 11.26
CA VAL A 88 -24.42 -14.38 12.18
C VAL A 88 -23.08 -14.48 11.46
N SER A 89 -23.03 -15.09 10.26
CA SER A 89 -21.79 -15.20 9.49
C SER A 89 -21.22 -13.82 9.11
N VAL A 90 -22.04 -12.89 8.63
CA VAL A 90 -21.56 -11.53 8.29
C VAL A 90 -21.13 -10.76 9.54
N ALA A 91 -21.90 -10.84 10.63
CA ALA A 91 -21.55 -10.16 11.88
C ALA A 91 -20.23 -10.68 12.45
N ALA A 92 -20.04 -12.00 12.51
CA ALA A 92 -18.80 -12.61 12.99
C ALA A 92 -17.59 -12.21 12.12
N PHE A 93 -17.75 -12.26 10.79
CA PHE A 93 -16.69 -11.85 9.87
C PHE A 93 -16.32 -10.37 10.05
N MET A 94 -17.30 -9.47 10.16
CA MET A 94 -17.05 -8.04 10.36
C MET A 94 -16.33 -7.75 11.67
N VAL A 95 -16.69 -8.44 12.76
CA VAL A 95 -15.99 -8.29 14.04
C VAL A 95 -14.55 -8.77 13.94
N VAL A 96 -14.29 -9.92 13.31
CA VAL A 96 -12.92 -10.45 13.13
C VAL A 96 -12.07 -9.53 12.27
N VAL A 97 -12.58 -9.05 11.13
CA VAL A 97 -11.84 -8.14 10.26
C VAL A 97 -11.59 -6.80 10.94
N LEU A 98 -12.57 -6.27 11.68
CA LEU A 98 -12.40 -5.00 12.41
C LEU A 98 -11.38 -5.13 13.53
N LEU A 99 -11.46 -6.18 14.35
CA LEU A 99 -10.49 -6.45 15.41
C LEU A 99 -9.12 -6.77 14.84
N GLY A 100 -9.04 -7.56 13.77
CA GLY A 100 -7.81 -7.85 13.03
C GLY A 100 -7.17 -6.57 12.50
N TYR A 101 -7.94 -5.73 11.80
CA TYR A 101 -7.49 -4.45 11.27
C TYR A 101 -7.02 -3.50 12.39
N THR A 102 -7.79 -3.38 13.46
CA THR A 102 -7.44 -2.52 14.61
C THR A 102 -6.20 -3.06 15.34
N SER A 103 -6.08 -4.38 15.47
CA SER A 103 -4.91 -5.02 16.08
C SER A 103 -3.63 -4.73 15.31
N THR A 104 -3.69 -4.58 13.98
CA THR A 104 -2.50 -4.18 13.21
C THR A 104 -1.93 -2.86 13.72
N TYR A 105 -2.78 -1.88 14.05
CA TYR A 105 -2.35 -0.60 14.62
C TYR A 105 -1.83 -0.76 16.04
N LEU A 106 -2.46 -1.59 16.87
CA LEU A 106 -1.98 -1.87 18.22
C LEU A 106 -0.56 -2.46 18.21
N PHE A 107 -0.31 -3.47 17.36
CA PHE A 107 1.02 -4.07 17.21
C PHE A 107 2.03 -3.12 16.59
N ARG A 108 1.59 -2.28 15.65
CA ARG A 108 2.44 -1.27 15.01
C ARG A 108 2.86 -0.17 16.01
N VAL A 109 2.00 0.18 16.97
CA VAL A 109 2.34 1.12 18.06
C VAL A 109 3.29 0.46 19.06
N GLY A 110 3.04 -0.79 19.44
CA GLY A 110 3.87 -1.51 20.42
C GLY A 110 5.31 -1.77 19.95
N ARG A 111 5.50 -2.16 18.68
CA ARG A 111 6.84 -2.48 18.16
C ARG A 111 7.72 -1.27 17.87
N LYS A 112 7.18 -0.04 17.85
CA LYS A 112 7.89 1.21 17.44
C LYS A 112 8.67 1.10 16.11
N GLU A 113 8.42 0.07 15.31
CA GLU A 113 8.94 -0.12 13.96
C GLU A 113 8.11 0.74 13.01
N MET A 114 8.42 2.04 13.01
CA MET A 114 7.88 2.98 12.05
C MET A 114 9.02 3.52 11.24
N THR A 115 8.73 3.81 9.98
CA THR A 115 9.71 4.22 8.96
C THR A 115 10.65 5.31 9.44
N TYR A 116 10.19 6.25 10.26
CA TYR A 116 11.03 7.31 10.83
C TYR A 116 12.03 6.81 11.89
N ILE A 117 11.59 5.96 12.82
CA ILE A 117 12.46 5.42 13.88
C ILE A 117 13.53 4.51 13.28
N THR A 118 13.16 3.73 12.25
CA THR A 118 14.10 2.85 11.53
C THR A 118 15.10 3.67 10.71
N GLN A 119 14.63 4.71 10.01
CA GLN A 119 15.52 5.64 9.28
C GLN A 119 16.52 6.31 10.20
N LEU A 120 16.08 6.87 11.34
CA LEU A 120 16.97 7.53 12.30
C LEU A 120 18.12 6.61 12.72
N LYS A 121 17.81 5.37 13.10
CA LYS A 121 18.82 4.39 13.49
C LYS A 121 19.79 4.07 12.34
N GLU A 122 19.28 3.88 11.13
CA GLU A 122 20.09 3.58 9.95
C GLU A 122 20.97 4.78 9.53
N TYR A 123 20.46 6.01 9.63
CA TYR A 123 21.24 7.23 9.39
C TYR A 123 22.28 7.44 10.50
N GLU A 124 21.94 7.21 11.77
CA GLU A 124 22.87 7.29 12.91
C GLU A 124 24.00 6.27 12.78
N GLU A 125 23.69 5.00 12.51
CA GLU A 125 24.70 3.96 12.29
C GLU A 125 25.58 4.27 11.07
N ALA A 126 25.00 4.70 9.95
CA ALA A 126 25.78 5.07 8.77
C ALA A 126 26.68 6.29 9.00
N VAL A 127 26.24 7.27 9.79
CA VAL A 127 27.06 8.43 10.18
C VAL A 127 28.16 8.03 11.17
N MET A 128 27.85 7.19 12.16
CA MET A 128 28.83 6.68 13.12
C MET A 128 29.93 5.86 12.43
N LEU A 129 29.57 5.03 11.45
CA LEU A 129 30.53 4.30 10.61
C LEU A 129 31.39 5.26 9.78
N LYS A 130 30.81 6.32 9.22
CA LYS A 130 31.59 7.36 8.50
C LYS A 130 32.57 8.09 9.41
N ARG A 131 32.22 8.31 10.68
CA ARG A 131 33.13 8.90 11.68
C ARG A 131 34.22 7.93 12.13
N LEU A 132 33.91 6.64 12.26
CA LEU A 132 34.91 5.60 12.54
C LEU A 132 35.89 5.39 11.37
N GLU A 133 35.43 5.52 10.12
CA GLU A 133 36.29 5.43 8.92
C GLU A 133 37.17 6.69 8.71
N GLU A 134 36.72 7.87 9.15
CA GLU A 134 37.52 9.12 9.11
C GLU A 134 38.49 9.26 10.29
N MET A 135 38.29 8.54 11.40
CA MET A 135 39.20 8.56 12.54
C MET A 135 40.49 7.78 12.18
N PRO A 136 41.69 8.38 12.28
CA PRO A 136 42.95 7.72 11.92
C PRO A 136 43.15 6.45 12.76
N SER A 137 43.53 5.34 12.11
CA SER A 137 43.68 4.02 12.73
C SER A 137 44.62 3.97 13.95
N ALA A 138 45.49 4.96 14.12
CA ALA A 138 46.37 5.11 15.29
C ALA A 138 45.66 5.64 16.57
N GLU A 139 44.48 6.26 16.47
CA GLU A 139 43.67 6.67 17.64
C GLU A 139 42.60 5.64 18.01
N VAL A 140 42.02 4.92 17.03
CA VAL A 140 41.01 3.86 17.27
C VAL A 140 41.60 2.69 18.06
N GLU A 141 42.85 2.33 17.82
CA GLU A 141 43.55 1.27 18.54
C GLU A 141 43.85 1.67 19.99
N LYS A 142 44.15 2.95 20.24
CA LYS A 142 44.36 3.52 21.58
C LYS A 142 43.07 3.63 22.39
N LEU A 143 41.95 3.95 21.73
CA LEU A 143 40.60 3.97 22.34
C LEU A 143 40.06 2.56 22.63
N MET A 144 40.45 1.53 21.87
CA MET A 144 40.09 0.13 22.15
C MET A 144 40.94 -0.46 23.30
N GLU A 145 42.18 0.01 23.47
CA GLU A 145 43.06 -0.39 24.59
C GLU A 145 42.59 0.23 25.92
N GLU A 146 42.15 1.50 25.93
CA GLU A 146 41.63 2.18 27.14
C GLU A 146 40.29 1.60 27.65
N ILE A 147 39.47 0.97 26.79
CA ILE A 147 38.21 0.31 27.18
C ILE A 147 38.44 -1.14 27.67
N GLY A 148 39.58 -1.75 27.31
CA GLY A 148 39.92 -3.13 27.68
C GLY A 148 40.69 -3.28 29.00
N GLU A 149 41.14 -2.16 29.59
CA GLU A 149 41.92 -2.14 30.84
C GLU A 149 41.06 -1.92 32.10
N ASP A 150 39.74 -1.73 31.95
CA ASP A 150 38.69 -1.73 33.00
C ASP A 150 37.78 -2.97 32.88
#